data_AF-A0A964AQZ4-F1
#
_entry.id   AF-A0A964AQZ4-F1
#
_cell.length_a   1.000
_cell.length_b   1.000
_cell.length_c   1.000
_cell.angle_alpha   90.00
_cell.angle_beta   90.00
_cell.angle_gamma   90.00
#
_symmetry.space_group_name_H-M   'P 1'
#
loop_
_entity.id
_entity.type
_entity.pdbx_description
1 polymer ?
#
loop_
_entity_poly.entity_id
_entity_poly.type
_entity_poly.pdbx_seq_one_letter_code
_entity_poly.pdbx_strand_id
1 'polypeptide(L)'
;MIRTLSMSSLIVLLSGCALAAPFEGPGYDMSEGLLIEADGPLIAVVTHARHAKGKGKEFDAHVDAIVEQLEASPGYVGKSLRGEIGGRDAWTLSVWEDEASVSGFMAQGAHLDAVNASSEITELLRAARFEIAPEEMPPDWGEALDILDEQSPME
;
A
#
# COMPACT_ATOMS: atom_id res chain seq x y z
N MET A 1 -16.37 55.15 -9.03
CA MET A 1 -16.65 53.75 -8.65
C MET A 1 -15.57 52.87 -9.26
N ILE A 2 -14.55 52.49 -8.48
CA ILE A 2 -13.45 51.62 -8.95
C ILE A 2 -13.70 50.25 -8.33
N ARG A 3 -14.05 49.27 -9.17
CA ARG A 3 -14.19 47.87 -8.76
C ARG A 3 -12.82 47.21 -8.80
N THR A 4 -12.22 47.00 -7.64
CA THR A 4 -11.03 46.18 -7.47
C THR A 4 -11.43 44.72 -7.72
N LEU A 5 -10.98 44.12 -8.83
CA LEU A 5 -11.04 42.66 -8.98
C LEU A 5 -9.97 42.06 -8.07
N SER A 6 -10.41 41.45 -6.98
CA SER A 6 -9.56 40.61 -6.13
C SER A 6 -9.29 39.32 -6.89
N MET A 7 -8.08 39.17 -7.41
CA MET A 7 -7.62 37.94 -8.06
C MET A 7 -7.28 36.94 -6.96
N SER A 8 -8.25 36.09 -6.60
CA SER A 8 -8.01 34.95 -5.71
C SER A 8 -7.08 33.97 -6.42
N SER A 9 -5.80 34.00 -6.04
CA SER A 9 -4.83 32.98 -6.43
C SER A 9 -5.27 31.63 -5.88
N LEU A 10 -5.75 30.75 -6.77
CA LEU A 10 -5.94 29.34 -6.47
C LEU A 10 -4.54 28.72 -6.32
N ILE A 11 -4.12 28.50 -5.08
CA ILE A 11 -2.90 27.74 -4.79
C ILE A 11 -3.21 26.28 -5.11
N VAL A 12 -2.77 25.83 -6.29
CA VAL A 12 -2.75 24.41 -6.62
C VAL A 12 -1.47 23.85 -6.00
N LEU A 13 -1.59 23.18 -4.85
CA LEU A 13 -0.53 22.31 -4.34
C LEU A 13 -0.51 21.04 -5.21
N LEU A 14 0.23 21.09 -6.31
CA LEU A 14 0.60 19.89 -7.07
C LEU A 14 1.73 19.17 -6.32
N SER A 15 1.39 18.51 -5.22
CA SER A 15 2.18 17.34 -4.81
C SER A 15 1.79 16.18 -5.73
N GLY A 16 2.75 15.39 -6.20
CA GLY A 16 2.67 14.56 -7.39
C GLY A 16 1.40 13.71 -7.51
N CYS A 17 0.88 13.60 -8.74
CA CYS A 17 -0.23 12.70 -9.04
C CYS A 17 0.20 11.26 -8.73
N ALA A 18 -0.42 10.63 -7.73
CA ALA A 18 -0.29 9.20 -7.47
C ALA A 18 -1.47 8.45 -8.11
N LEU A 19 -1.19 7.32 -8.74
CA LEU A 19 -2.20 6.42 -9.31
C LEU A 19 -2.29 5.17 -8.47
N ALA A 20 -3.51 4.74 -8.16
CA ALA A 20 -3.80 3.46 -7.53
C ALA A 20 -4.45 2.53 -8.55
N ALA A 21 -3.97 1.28 -8.62
CA ALA A 21 -4.66 0.20 -9.28
C ALA A 21 -5.92 -0.17 -8.49
N PRO A 22 -6.98 -0.69 -9.14
CA PRO A 22 -8.12 -1.28 -8.43
C PRO A 22 -7.64 -2.37 -7.45
N PHE A 23 -8.43 -2.60 -6.40
CA PHE A 23 -8.17 -3.70 -5.48
C PHE A 23 -8.53 -5.04 -6.16
N GLU A 24 -7.61 -6.00 -6.11
CA GLU A 24 -7.75 -7.31 -6.77
C GLU A 24 -7.07 -8.44 -6.00
N GLY A 25 -7.63 -9.65 -6.09
CA GLY A 25 -7.05 -10.84 -5.48
C GLY A 25 -7.97 -12.05 -5.54
N PRO A 26 -7.49 -13.22 -5.10
CA PRO A 26 -8.29 -14.46 -5.16
C PRO A 26 -9.49 -14.45 -4.20
N GLY A 27 -9.46 -13.63 -3.16
CA GLY A 27 -10.53 -13.52 -2.17
C GLY A 27 -11.50 -12.35 -2.39
N TYR A 28 -11.35 -11.56 -3.46
CA TYR A 28 -12.20 -10.40 -3.70
C TYR A 28 -12.41 -10.14 -5.20
N ASP A 29 -13.66 -9.88 -5.59
CA ASP A 29 -14.03 -9.39 -6.92
C ASP A 29 -14.81 -8.07 -6.83
N MET A 30 -14.55 -7.13 -7.73
CA MET A 30 -15.18 -5.80 -7.69
C MET A 30 -16.70 -5.81 -7.94
N SER A 31 -17.23 -6.86 -8.55
CA SER A 31 -18.66 -7.01 -8.85
C SER A 31 -19.39 -7.91 -7.86
N GLU A 32 -18.70 -8.89 -7.27
CA GLU A 32 -19.27 -9.85 -6.33
C GLU A 32 -18.94 -9.54 -4.86
N GLY A 33 -17.92 -8.73 -4.60
CA GLY A 33 -17.41 -8.41 -3.26
C GLY A 33 -16.44 -9.47 -2.75
N LEU A 34 -16.48 -9.74 -1.44
CA LEU A 34 -15.65 -10.75 -0.80
C LEU A 34 -16.06 -12.17 -1.25
N LEU A 35 -15.09 -12.96 -1.71
CA LEU A 35 -15.30 -14.31 -2.25
C LEU A 35 -14.99 -15.42 -1.24
N ILE A 36 -14.54 -15.04 -0.04
CA ILE A 36 -14.23 -15.95 1.07
C ILE A 36 -15.26 -15.77 2.20
N GLU A 37 -15.46 -16.82 2.98
CA GLU A 37 -16.18 -16.71 4.25
C GLU A 37 -15.19 -16.21 5.31
N ALA A 38 -15.50 -15.09 5.94
CA ALA A 38 -14.71 -14.52 7.03
C ALA A 38 -15.50 -14.65 8.35
N ASP A 39 -14.95 -15.40 9.31
CA ASP A 39 -15.54 -15.58 10.64
C ASP A 39 -15.27 -14.41 11.60
N GLY A 40 -14.52 -13.40 11.15
CA GLY A 40 -14.06 -12.27 11.95
C GLY A 40 -13.46 -11.15 11.08
N PRO A 41 -12.82 -10.16 11.71
CA PRO A 41 -12.14 -9.10 10.97
C PRO A 41 -10.98 -9.66 10.13
N LEU A 42 -10.77 -9.06 8.96
CA LEU A 42 -9.61 -9.30 8.11
C LEU A 42 -8.47 -8.38 8.55
N ILE A 43 -7.24 -8.71 8.16
CA ILE A 43 -6.06 -7.90 8.47
C ILE A 43 -5.64 -7.12 7.22
N ALA A 44 -5.71 -5.80 7.30
CA ALA A 44 -5.17 -4.90 6.29
C ALA A 44 -3.73 -4.49 6.66
N VAL A 45 -2.86 -4.45 5.65
CA VAL A 45 -1.48 -3.98 5.76
C VAL A 45 -1.24 -2.93 4.69
N VAL A 46 -0.88 -1.72 5.12
CA VAL A 46 -0.45 -0.63 4.25
C VAL A 46 1.04 -0.41 4.42
N THR A 47 1.77 -0.34 3.32
CA THR A 47 3.21 -0.07 3.28
C THR A 47 3.46 1.15 2.40
N HIS A 48 4.36 2.02 2.83
CA HIS A 48 4.93 3.10 2.03
C HIS A 48 6.43 2.92 1.94
N ALA A 49 6.93 2.81 0.72
CA ALA A 49 8.35 2.80 0.43
C ALA A 49 8.71 3.94 -0.52
N ARG A 50 9.85 4.58 -0.25
CA ARG A 50 10.49 5.50 -1.19
C ARG A 50 11.81 4.88 -1.60
N HIS A 51 11.96 4.56 -2.88
CA HIS A 51 13.23 4.03 -3.34
C HIS A 51 14.33 5.11 -3.36
N ALA A 52 15.57 4.70 -3.10
CA ALA A 52 16.73 5.58 -3.16
C ALA A 52 16.98 6.08 -4.59
N LYS A 53 17.63 7.24 -4.73
CA LYS A 53 17.98 7.79 -6.04
C LYS A 53 18.84 6.81 -6.85
N GLY A 54 18.44 6.55 -8.10
CA GLY A 54 19.15 5.63 -8.99
C GLY A 54 18.87 4.14 -8.74
N LYS A 55 18.09 3.79 -7.72
CA LYS A 55 17.77 2.40 -7.34
C LYS A 55 16.42 1.89 -7.86
N GLY A 56 15.69 2.67 -8.65
CA GLY A 56 14.34 2.33 -9.12
C GLY A 56 14.21 0.92 -9.71
N LYS A 57 15.08 0.54 -10.65
CA LYS A 57 15.03 -0.82 -11.25
C LYS A 57 15.24 -1.97 -10.25
N GLU A 58 16.12 -1.75 -9.27
CA GLU A 58 16.41 -2.75 -8.23
C GLU A 58 15.24 -2.85 -7.25
N PHE A 59 14.67 -1.69 -6.89
CA PHE A 59 13.45 -1.61 -6.09
C PHE A 59 12.26 -2.29 -6.78
N ASP A 60 12.01 -1.99 -8.05
CA ASP A 60 10.91 -2.57 -8.83
C ASP A 60 11.02 -4.10 -8.89
N ALA A 61 12.24 -4.64 -9.06
CA ALA A 61 12.47 -6.08 -9.06
C ALA A 61 12.13 -6.75 -7.72
N HIS A 62 12.41 -6.07 -6.59
CA HIS A 62 11.96 -6.55 -5.28
C HIS A 62 10.44 -6.45 -5.14
N VAL A 63 9.82 -5.36 -5.60
CA VAL A 63 8.35 -5.21 -5.56
C VAL A 63 7.67 -6.32 -6.36
N ASP A 64 8.13 -6.60 -7.57
CA ASP A 64 7.58 -7.66 -8.42
C ASP A 64 7.67 -9.04 -7.74
N ALA A 65 8.84 -9.36 -7.17
CA ALA A 65 9.04 -10.63 -6.46
C ALA A 65 8.19 -10.75 -5.19
N ILE A 66 8.00 -9.64 -4.46
CA ILE A 66 7.11 -9.58 -3.29
C ILE A 66 5.66 -9.80 -3.71
N VAL A 67 5.23 -9.17 -4.80
CA VAL A 67 3.86 -9.31 -5.32
C VAL A 67 3.60 -10.76 -5.74
N GLU A 68 4.54 -11.40 -6.44
CA GLU A 68 4.43 -12.82 -6.81
C GLU A 68 4.33 -13.73 -5.57
N GLN A 69 5.19 -13.51 -4.57
CA GLN A 69 5.10 -14.26 -3.30
C GLN A 69 3.76 -14.03 -2.60
N LEU A 70 3.31 -12.79 -2.55
CA LEU A 70 2.09 -12.37 -1.87
C LEU A 70 0.85 -13.03 -2.50
N GLU A 71 0.77 -13.09 -3.83
CA GLU A 71 -0.32 -13.78 -4.55
C GLU A 71 -0.34 -15.29 -4.31
N ALA A 72 0.81 -15.89 -4.01
CA ALA A 72 0.93 -17.31 -3.71
C ALA A 72 0.80 -17.65 -2.21
N SER A 73 0.62 -16.65 -1.34
CA SER A 73 0.66 -16.84 0.12
C SER A 73 -0.68 -17.31 0.69
N PRO A 74 -0.69 -18.31 1.59
CA PRO A 74 -1.92 -18.74 2.27
C PRO A 74 -2.61 -17.60 3.03
N GLY A 75 -3.94 -17.51 2.91
CA GLY A 75 -4.77 -16.48 3.54
C GLY A 75 -4.62 -15.08 2.93
N TYR A 76 -3.99 -14.95 1.75
CA TYR A 76 -4.00 -13.70 0.98
C TYR A 76 -5.37 -13.48 0.34
N VAL A 77 -5.99 -12.34 0.61
CA VAL A 77 -7.33 -11.97 0.07
C VAL A 77 -7.19 -11.13 -1.19
N GLY A 78 -6.36 -10.08 -1.13
CA GLY A 78 -6.17 -9.17 -2.25
C GLY A 78 -5.28 -7.98 -1.94
N LYS A 79 -4.95 -7.19 -2.97
CA LYS A 79 -4.12 -5.99 -2.86
C LYS A 79 -4.59 -4.88 -3.79
N SER A 80 -4.14 -3.68 -3.48
CA SER A 80 -4.06 -2.56 -4.40
C SER A 80 -2.65 -1.98 -4.34
N LEU A 81 -2.08 -1.65 -5.51
CA LEU A 81 -0.79 -0.97 -5.62
C LEU A 81 -1.02 0.49 -5.99
N ARG A 82 -0.24 1.39 -5.36
CA ARG A 82 -0.27 2.82 -5.65
C ARG A 82 1.13 3.36 -5.85
N GLY A 83 1.33 4.25 -6.80
CA GLY A 83 2.64 4.85 -7.09
C GLY A 83 2.56 6.28 -7.58
N GLU A 84 3.59 7.07 -7.29
CA GLU A 84 3.74 8.43 -7.80
C GLU A 84 4.20 8.42 -9.27
N ILE A 85 3.48 9.12 -10.16
CA ILE A 85 3.85 9.16 -11.60
C ILE A 85 5.19 9.87 -11.78
N GLY A 86 6.20 9.14 -12.25
CA GLY A 86 7.57 9.66 -12.41
C GLY A 86 8.27 9.97 -11.08
N GLY A 87 7.65 9.56 -9.98
CA GLY A 87 8.13 9.73 -8.62
C GLY A 87 8.93 8.53 -8.13
N ARG A 88 9.13 8.49 -6.81
CA ARG A 88 9.88 7.40 -6.15
C ARG A 88 9.12 6.70 -5.05
N ASP A 89 7.93 7.22 -4.77
CA ASP A 89 7.06 6.70 -3.73
C ASP A 89 6.16 5.62 -4.31
N ALA A 90 6.12 4.50 -3.60
CA ALA A 90 5.28 3.35 -3.87
C ALA A 90 4.57 2.92 -2.59
N TRP A 91 3.31 2.52 -2.74
CA TRP A 91 2.48 2.01 -1.67
C TRP A 91 1.83 0.70 -2.05
N THR A 92 1.68 -0.17 -1.07
CA THR A 92 0.91 -1.42 -1.18
C THR A 92 -0.13 -1.41 -0.08
N LEU A 93 -1.37 -1.73 -0.44
CA LEU A 93 -2.44 -2.03 0.50
C LEU A 93 -2.87 -3.47 0.26
N SER A 94 -2.67 -4.35 1.23
CA SER A 94 -2.99 -5.79 1.13
C SER A 94 -3.92 -6.21 2.24
N VAL A 95 -4.77 -7.20 1.97
CA VAL A 95 -5.72 -7.78 2.93
C VAL A 95 -5.46 -9.27 3.06
N TRP A 96 -5.58 -9.75 4.28
CA TRP A 96 -5.30 -11.12 4.71
C TRP A 96 -6.43 -11.64 5.59
N GLU A 97 -6.63 -12.95 5.56
CA GLU A 97 -7.63 -13.64 6.39
C GLU A 97 -7.33 -13.48 7.88
N ASP A 98 -6.04 -13.56 8.27
CA ASP A 98 -5.62 -13.48 9.66
C ASP A 98 -4.16 -13.03 9.85
N GLU A 99 -3.80 -12.75 11.11
CA GLU A 99 -2.44 -12.31 11.51
C GLU A 99 -1.37 -13.38 11.30
N ALA A 100 -1.74 -14.67 11.35
CA ALA A 100 -0.78 -15.75 11.15
C ALA A 100 -0.36 -15.82 9.67
N SER A 101 -1.28 -15.56 8.75
CA SER A 101 -1.00 -15.43 7.31
C SER A 101 -0.06 -14.27 7.01
N VAL A 102 -0.32 -13.09 7.60
CA VAL A 102 0.59 -11.93 7.49
C VAL A 102 1.99 -12.29 7.99
N SER A 103 2.07 -12.88 9.18
CA SER A 103 3.34 -13.26 9.81
C SER A 103 4.11 -14.30 8.98
N GLY A 104 3.40 -15.30 8.44
CA GLY A 104 3.97 -16.34 7.58
C GLY A 104 4.53 -15.78 6.28
N PHE A 105 3.83 -14.82 5.66
CA PHE A 105 4.33 -14.11 4.49
C PHE A 105 5.60 -13.31 4.79
N MET A 106 5.60 -12.53 5.89
CA MET A 106 6.70 -11.62 6.22
C MET A 106 7.99 -12.32 6.64
N ALA A 107 7.89 -13.52 7.20
CA ALA A 107 9.02 -14.24 7.79
C ALA A 107 9.91 -14.98 6.78
N GLN A 108 9.61 -14.94 5.47
CA GLN A 108 10.34 -15.73 4.48
C GLN A 108 10.33 -15.11 3.07
N GLY A 109 11.12 -15.72 2.18
CA GLY A 109 11.07 -15.48 0.74
C GLY A 109 11.50 -14.07 0.31
N ALA A 110 10.94 -13.63 -0.81
CA ALA A 110 11.20 -12.33 -1.41
C ALA A 110 10.91 -11.15 -0.48
N HIS A 111 9.90 -11.25 0.41
CA HIS A 111 9.65 -10.21 1.42
C HIS A 111 10.84 -10.06 2.38
N LEU A 112 11.34 -11.17 2.94
CA LEU A 112 12.50 -11.15 3.83
C LEU A 112 13.75 -10.64 3.09
N ASP A 113 13.96 -11.06 1.85
CA ASP A 113 15.07 -10.60 1.02
C ASP A 113 15.02 -9.08 0.77
N ALA A 114 13.84 -8.55 0.47
CA ALA A 114 13.63 -7.11 0.30
C ALA A 114 13.85 -6.31 1.60
N VAL A 115 13.40 -6.83 2.74
CA VAL A 115 13.69 -6.23 4.06
C VAL A 115 15.20 -6.16 4.28
N ASN A 116 15.93 -7.23 3.98
CA ASN A 116 17.39 -7.26 4.11
C ASN A 116 18.11 -6.28 3.18
N ALA A 117 17.56 -6.04 1.98
CA ALA A 117 18.11 -5.08 1.01
C ALA A 117 17.70 -3.62 1.29
N SER A 118 16.64 -3.41 2.08
CA SER A 118 15.93 -2.12 2.20
C SER A 118 16.83 -0.93 2.54
N SER A 119 17.84 -1.11 3.40
CA SER A 119 18.75 -0.02 3.80
C SER A 119 19.59 0.54 2.65
N GLU A 120 19.81 -0.23 1.59
CA GLU A 120 20.53 0.23 0.41
C GLU A 120 19.60 0.79 -0.67
N ILE A 121 18.41 0.19 -0.81
CA ILE A 121 17.53 0.45 -1.96
C ILE A 121 16.38 1.42 -1.64
N THR A 122 16.12 1.72 -0.37
CA THR A 122 15.09 2.66 0.07
C THR A 122 15.65 3.84 0.87
N GLU A 123 15.02 5.00 0.74
CA GLU A 123 15.20 6.17 1.60
C GLU A 123 14.14 6.25 2.70
N LEU A 124 13.01 5.57 2.50
CA LEU A 124 11.91 5.51 3.43
C LEU A 124 11.25 4.15 3.31
N LEU A 125 10.92 3.56 4.45
CA LEU A 125 10.05 2.41 4.55
C LEU A 125 9.22 2.54 5.83
N ARG A 126 7.90 2.51 5.69
CA ARG A 126 6.94 2.51 6.80
C ARG A 126 5.81 1.55 6.48
N ALA A 127 5.22 0.97 7.53
CA ALA A 127 4.04 0.15 7.37
C ALA A 127 3.14 0.29 8.59
N ALA A 128 1.84 0.13 8.37
CA ALA A 128 0.85 0.00 9.42
C ALA A 128 -0.02 -1.24 9.15
N ARG A 129 -0.56 -1.81 10.22
CA ARG A 129 -1.50 -2.92 10.18
C ARG A 129 -2.73 -2.55 10.99
N PHE A 130 -3.90 -2.95 10.50
CA PHE A 130 -5.18 -2.68 11.15
C PHE A 130 -6.21 -3.75 10.75
N GLU A 131 -7.21 -3.93 11.61
CA GLU A 131 -8.34 -4.80 11.35
C GLU A 131 -9.39 -4.07 10.49
N ILE A 132 -10.02 -4.79 9.58
CA ILE A 132 -11.17 -4.30 8.80
C ILE A 132 -12.31 -5.30 8.87
N ALA A 133 -13.55 -4.82 8.96
CA ALA A 133 -14.70 -5.70 8.88
C ALA A 133 -14.89 -6.23 7.44
N PRO A 134 -15.39 -7.47 7.25
CA PRO A 134 -15.67 -8.00 5.92
C PRO A 134 -16.57 -7.10 5.05
N GLU A 135 -17.51 -6.38 5.67
CA GLU A 135 -18.43 -5.47 5.00
C GLU A 135 -17.78 -4.14 4.55
N GLU A 136 -16.57 -3.85 5.03
CA GLU A 136 -15.78 -2.66 4.68
C GLU A 136 -14.83 -2.92 3.51
N MET A 137 -14.88 -4.12 2.92
CA MET A 137 -14.07 -4.47 1.76
C MET A 137 -14.56 -3.78 0.47
N PRO A 138 -13.64 -3.24 -0.36
CA PRO A 138 -12.20 -3.18 -0.18
C PRO A 138 -11.78 -1.96 0.67
N PRO A 139 -10.63 -2.01 1.37
CA PRO A 139 -10.19 -0.90 2.20
C PRO A 139 -9.93 0.38 1.39
N ASP A 140 -10.30 1.53 1.94
CA ASP A 140 -10.09 2.83 1.32
C ASP A 140 -8.63 3.31 1.45
N TRP A 141 -8.10 3.92 0.39
CA TRP A 141 -6.74 4.44 0.39
C TRP A 141 -6.56 5.66 1.29
N GLY A 142 -7.57 6.51 1.43
CA GLY A 142 -7.49 7.69 2.30
C GLY A 142 -7.34 7.27 3.75
N GLU A 143 -8.22 6.39 4.22
CA GLU A 143 -8.15 5.86 5.58
C GLU A 143 -6.85 5.08 5.85
N ALA A 144 -6.43 4.22 4.92
CA ALA A 144 -5.17 3.50 5.06
C ALA A 144 -3.96 4.45 5.17
N LEU A 145 -3.96 5.56 4.42
CA LEU A 145 -2.88 6.56 4.49
C LEU A 145 -2.93 7.37 5.79
N ASP A 146 -4.12 7.72 6.27
CA ASP A 146 -4.28 8.40 7.56
C ASP A 146 -3.74 7.52 8.70
N ILE A 147 -4.09 6.23 8.72
CA ILE A 147 -3.56 5.25 9.69
C ILE A 147 -2.02 5.14 9.60
N LEU A 148 -1.48 5.12 8.37
CA LEU A 148 -0.04 5.05 8.15
C LEU A 148 0.68 6.31 8.68
N ASP A 149 0.10 7.49 8.47
CA ASP A 149 0.69 8.76 8.91
C ASP A 149 0.62 8.95 10.44
N GLU A 150 -0.37 8.36 11.11
CA GLU A 150 -0.45 8.31 12.57
C GLU A 150 0.65 7.43 13.19
N GLN A 151 1.12 6.42 12.46
CA GLN A 151 2.25 5.59 12.88
C GLN A 151 3.56 6.32 12.56
N SER A 152 4.12 7.00 13.57
CA SER A 152 5.41 7.70 13.45
C SER A 152 6.47 6.77 12.84
N PRO A 153 7.34 7.26 11.93
CA PRO A 153 8.41 6.44 11.37
C PRO A 153 9.24 5.86 12.52
N MET A 154 9.63 4.59 12.41
CA MET A 154 10.61 4.00 13.33
C MET A 154 11.88 4.87 13.28
N GLU A 155 12.13 5.65 14.34
CA GLU A 155 13.38 6.41 14.51
C GLU A 155 14.58 5.49 14.76
#